data_AF-A0A941M6K8-F1
#
_entry.id   AF-A0A941M6K8-F1
#
_cell.length_a   1.000
_cell.length_b   1.000
_cell.length_c   1.000
_cell.angle_alpha   90.00
_cell.angle_beta   90.00
_cell.angle_gamma   90.00
#
_symmetry.space_group_name_H-M   'P 1'
#
loop_
_entity.id
_entity.type
_entity.pdbx_description
1 polymer ?
#
loop_
_entity_poly.entity_id
_entity_poly.type
_entity_poly.pdbx_seq_one_letter_code
_entity_poly.pdbx_strand_id
1 'polypeptide(L)' 'MSTRRRYWMMKSEPDAFSIDDLARVGTEPWNGVRNYQARNFMRDGMRVG' A
#
# COMPACT_ATOMS: atom_id res chain seq x y z
N MET A 1 11.37 20.61 12.88
CA MET A 1 11.64 19.88 11.63
C MET A 1 10.32 19.69 10.90
N SER A 2 10.16 20.26 9.71
CA SER A 2 8.98 20.00 8.87
C SER A 2 9.03 18.54 8.40
N THR A 3 8.06 17.73 8.81
CA THR A 3 7.92 16.35 8.35
C THR A 3 7.39 16.39 6.92
N ARG A 4 8.27 16.22 5.92
CA ARG A 4 7.83 16.05 4.52
C ARG A 4 6.93 14.83 4.44
N ARG A 5 5.70 15.01 3.93
CA ARG A 5 4.82 13.90 3.56
C ARG A 5 5.53 13.02 2.53
N ARG A 6 5.48 11.71 2.75
CA ARG A 6 5.94 10.70 1.79
C ARG A 6 4.73 10.18 1.02
N TYR A 7 4.91 9.98 -0.28
CA TYR A 7 3.89 9.42 -1.15
C TYR A 7 4.32 8.04 -1.63
N TRP A 8 3.35 7.16 -1.83
CA TRP A 8 3.56 5.77 -2.22
C TRP A 8 2.61 5.42 -3.36
N MET A 9 3.06 4.54 -4.25
CA MET A 9 2.24 3.96 -5.32
C MET A 9 2.27 2.44 -5.16
N MET A 10 1.09 1.86 -4.93
CA MET A 10 0.91 0.42 -4.79
C MET A 10 0.34 -0.15 -6.09
N LYS A 11 0.75 -1.35 -6.47
CA LYS A 11 0.29 -2.04 -7.69
C LYS A 11 -0.55 -3.25 -7.30
N SER A 12 -1.72 -3.38 -7.89
CA SER A 12 -2.59 -4.54 -7.80
C SER A 12 -3.09 -4.90 -9.19
N GLU A 13 -3.26 -6.18 -9.46
CA GLU A 13 -3.89 -6.62 -10.71
C GLU A 13 -5.41 -6.47 -10.58
N PRO A 14 -6.12 -5.90 -11.58
CA PRO A 14 -7.54 -5.55 -11.46
C PRO A 14 -8.46 -6.76 -11.31
N ASP A 15 -8.05 -7.91 -11.85
CA ASP A 15 -8.77 -9.19 -11.77
C ASP A 15 -8.63 -9.85 -10.39
N ALA A 16 -7.58 -9.54 -9.64
CA ALA A 16 -7.37 -10.01 -8.29
C ALA A 16 -7.97 -9.07 -7.23
N PHE A 17 -7.65 -7.78 -7.29
CA PHE A 17 -8.20 -6.77 -6.39
C PHE A 17 -8.11 -5.38 -7.01
N SER A 18 -9.26 -4.84 -7.41
CA SER A 18 -9.36 -3.54 -8.08
C SER A 18 -9.52 -2.37 -7.10
N ILE A 19 -9.47 -1.14 -7.63
CA ILE A 19 -9.80 0.05 -6.85
C ILE A 19 -11.29 0.09 -6.47
N ASP A 20 -12.16 -0.49 -7.30
CA ASP A 20 -13.60 -0.57 -7.03
C ASP A 20 -13.91 -1.55 -5.90
N ASP A 21 -13.14 -2.65 -5.81
CA ASP A 21 -13.21 -3.55 -4.66
C ASP A 21 -12.80 -2.86 -3.37
N LEU A 22 -11.73 -2.07 -3.39
CA LEU A 22 -11.32 -1.28 -2.24
C LEU A 22 -12.37 -0.24 -1.84
N ALA A 23 -13.00 0.44 -2.80
CA ALA A 23 -14.08 1.39 -2.54
C ALA A 23 -15.29 0.71 -1.87
N ARG A 24 -15.58 -0.56 -2.23
CA ARG A 24 -16.68 -1.35 -1.66
C ARG A 24 -16.41 -1.83 -0.24
N VAL A 25 -15.18 -2.24 0.09
CA VAL A 25 -14.84 -2.79 1.43
C VAL A 25 -14.31 -1.74 2.40
N GLY A 26 -13.83 -0.61 1.89
CA GLY A 26 -13.29 0.52 2.66
C GLY A 26 -11.88 0.31 3.20
N THR A 27 -11.58 -0.85 3.79
CA THR A 27 -10.24 -1.16 4.32
C THR A 27 -9.92 -2.64 4.13
N GLU A 28 -8.76 -2.92 3.54
CA GLU A 28 -8.27 -4.27 3.27
C GLU A 28 -6.76 -4.35 3.60
N PRO A 29 -6.27 -5.43 4.23
CA PRO A 29 -4.83 -5.66 4.39
C PRO A 29 -4.11 -5.78 3.05
N TRP A 30 -3.00 -5.05 2.89
CA TRP A 30 -2.14 -5.18 1.71
C TRP A 30 -1.24 -6.41 1.81
N ASN A 31 -1.78 -7.57 1.41
CA ASN A 31 -1.11 -8.87 1.47
C ASN A 31 -0.35 -9.20 0.16
N GLY A 32 0.16 -10.42 0.04
CA GLY A 32 0.74 -10.91 -1.23
C GLY A 32 2.13 -10.37 -1.61
N VAL A 33 2.71 -9.42 -0.88
CA VAL A 33 4.03 -8.86 -1.19
C VAL A 33 5.12 -9.91 -0.98
N ARG A 34 5.83 -10.26 -2.07
CA ARG A 34 6.96 -11.21 -2.06
C ARG A 34 8.31 -10.58 -2.44
N ASN A 35 8.32 -9.30 -2.80
CA ASN A 35 9.56 -8.56 -3.04
C ASN A 35 10.10 -7.97 -1.72
N TYR A 36 11.36 -8.30 -1.39
CA TYR A 36 11.99 -7.86 -0.14
C TYR A 36 12.11 -6.33 0.00
N GLN A 37 12.40 -5.63 -1.09
CA GLN A 37 12.55 -4.18 -1.08
C GLN A 37 11.20 -3.49 -0.86
N ALA A 38 10.15 -3.93 -1.56
CA ALA A 38 8.78 -3.44 -1.37
C ALA A 38 8.30 -3.68 0.07
N ARG A 39 8.56 -4.86 0.63
CA ARG A 39 8.26 -5.17 2.03
C ARG A 39 8.98 -4.19 2.98
N ASN A 40 10.27 -3.93 2.76
CA ASN A 40 11.04 -3.01 3.59
C ASN A 40 10.53 -1.57 3.46
N PHE A 41 10.11 -1.14 2.26
CA PHE A 41 9.44 0.16 2.08
C PHE A 41 8.14 0.28 2.89
N MET A 42 7.30 -0.75 2.89
CA MET A 42 6.07 -0.77 3.69
C MET A 42 6.36 -0.74 5.19
N ARG A 43 7.36 -1.51 5.65
CA ARG A 43 7.70 -1.61 7.08
C ARG A 43 8.38 -0.35 7.62
N ASP A 44 9.41 0.13 6.94
CA ASP A 44 10.31 1.16 7.46
C ASP A 44 9.91 2.57 6.97
N GLY A 45 9.30 2.63 5.80
CA GLY A 45 8.99 3.88 5.10
C GLY A 45 7.57 4.38 5.32
N MET A 46 6.57 3.51 5.38
CA MET A 46 5.17 3.94 5.52
C MET A 46 4.85 4.32 6.97
N ARG A 47 3.95 5.30 7.12
CA ARG A 47 3.41 5.72 8.41
C ARG A 47 1.91 5.96 8.26
N VAL A 48 1.14 5.57 9.27
CA VAL A 48 -0.29 5.88 9.34
C VAL A 48 -0.47 7.40 9.38
N GLY A 49 -1.32 7.95 8.51
CA GLY A 49 -1.62 9.38 8.46
C GLY A 49 -2.08 9.86 7.10
#